data_AF-A0A8T9AEJ4-F1
#
_entry.id   AF-A0A8T9AEJ4-F1
#
_cell.length_a   1.000
_cell.length_b   1.000
_cell.length_c   1.000
_cell.angle_alpha   90.00
_cell.angle_beta   90.00
_cell.angle_gamma   90.00
#
_symmetry.space_group_name_H-M   'P 1'
#
loop_
_entity.id
_entity.type
_entity.pdbx_description
1 polymer ?
#
loop_
_entity_poly.entity_id
_entity_poly.type
_entity_poly.pdbx_seq_one_letter_code
_entity_poly.pdbx_strand_id
1 'polypeptide(L)'
;MFKDFLGSRKWKEKMHYSIKAQLNELIKRSRSHEEIYKSASNPTAAQIWCALAELATDVKFFELRLKRIEEALKQPRVEVSKEVEEL
;
A
#
# COMPACT_ATOMS: atom_id res chain seq x y z
N MET A 1 14.97 26.94 7.84
CA MET A 1 15.82 25.79 8.24
C MET A 1 15.15 24.44 7.91
N PHE A 2 14.49 24.30 6.75
CA PHE A 2 13.97 23.01 6.24
C PHE A 2 14.27 22.79 4.74
N LYS A 3 14.82 23.79 4.05
CA LYS A 3 15.21 23.69 2.63
C LYS A 3 16.40 22.74 2.40
N ASP A 4 17.19 22.45 3.43
CA ASP A 4 18.44 21.69 3.29
C ASP A 4 18.31 20.19 3.58
N PHE A 5 17.22 19.72 4.20
CA PHE A 5 17.08 18.30 4.56
C PHE A 5 16.83 17.39 3.34
N LEU A 6 16.14 17.91 2.31
CA LEU A 6 15.86 17.16 1.07
C LEU A 6 16.79 17.51 -0.09
N GLY A 7 17.61 18.57 0.05
CA GLY A 7 18.50 19.06 -1.00
C GLY A 7 19.70 18.15 -1.29
N SER A 8 20.17 17.39 -0.29
CA SER A 8 21.22 16.40 -0.53
C SER A 8 20.60 15.05 -0.90
N ARG A 9 20.67 14.65 -2.17
CA ARG A 9 20.26 13.30 -2.62
C ARG A 9 21.02 12.16 -1.90
N LYS A 10 22.07 12.51 -1.15
CA LYS A 10 22.92 11.63 -0.32
C LYS A 10 22.14 10.78 0.68
N TRP A 11 21.00 11.25 1.20
CA TRP A 11 20.22 10.43 2.14
C TRP A 11 19.65 9.16 1.46
N LYS A 12 19.25 9.24 0.18
CA LYS A 12 18.79 8.08 -0.61
C LYS A 12 19.91 7.09 -0.94
N GLU A 13 21.17 7.51 -0.84
CA GLU A 13 22.34 6.64 -1.01
C GLU A 13 22.62 5.84 0.27
N LYS A 14 22.22 6.37 1.44
CA LYS A 14 22.31 5.70 2.73
C LYS A 14 21.12 4.77 3.02
N MET A 15 20.06 4.83 2.22
CA MET A 15 18.91 3.94 2.38
C MET A 15 19.25 2.52 1.94
N HIS A 16 18.73 1.54 2.68
CA HIS A 16 18.76 0.16 2.25
C HIS A 16 18.07 -0.01 0.88
N TYR A 17 18.64 -0.87 0.02
CA TYR A 17 18.19 -1.07 -1.35
C TYR A 17 16.68 -1.40 -1.44
N SER A 18 16.18 -2.27 -0.57
CA SER A 18 14.76 -2.65 -0.57
C SER A 18 13.82 -1.49 -0.29
N ILE A 19 14.16 -0.64 0.69
CA ILE A 19 13.35 0.54 1.04
C ILE A 19 13.40 1.56 -0.10
N LYS A 20 14.56 1.73 -0.73
CA LYS A 20 14.72 2.61 -1.89
C LYS A 20 13.86 2.16 -3.08
N ALA A 21 13.80 0.84 -3.34
CA ALA A 21 12.95 0.27 -4.38
C ALA A 21 11.46 0.52 -4.08
N GLN A 22 11.02 0.27 -2.84
CA GLN A 22 9.64 0.53 -2.42
C GLN A 22 9.26 2.02 -2.54
N LEU A 23 10.14 2.92 -2.11
CA LEU A 23 9.93 4.36 -2.22
C LEU A 23 9.80 4.80 -3.69
N ASN A 24 10.64 4.27 -4.58
CA ASN A 24 10.57 4.59 -6.00
C ASN A 24 9.26 4.11 -6.64
N GLU A 25 8.79 2.92 -6.26
CA GLU A 25 7.51 2.41 -6.76
C GLU A 25 6.35 3.27 -6.26
N LEU A 26 6.37 3.70 -5.00
CA LEU A 26 5.34 4.57 -4.44
C LEU A 26 5.31 5.94 -5.13
N ILE A 27 6.48 6.51 -5.43
CA ILE A 27 6.60 7.75 -6.23
C ILE A 27 6.08 7.55 -7.65
N LYS A 28 6.34 6.39 -8.26
CA LYS A 28 5.86 6.08 -9.61
C LYS A 28 4.34 5.99 -9.64
N ARG A 29 3.74 5.33 -8.64
CA ARG A 29 2.28 5.22 -8.50
C ARG A 29 1.62 6.57 -8.28
N SER A 30 2.20 7.43 -7.44
CA SER A 30 1.60 8.75 -7.18
C SER A 30 1.48 9.63 -8.43
N ARG A 31 2.23 9.35 -9.51
CA ARG A 31 2.10 10.04 -10.81
C ARG A 31 0.74 9.89 -11.48
N SER A 32 -0.08 8.90 -11.11
CA SER A 32 -1.48 8.86 -11.58
C SER A 32 -2.27 10.09 -11.14
N HIS A 33 -1.80 10.80 -10.10
CA HIS A 33 -2.39 12.00 -9.53
C HIS A 33 -1.59 13.27 -9.91
N GLU A 34 -0.79 13.22 -10.97
CA GLU A 34 0.15 14.28 -11.34
C GLU A 34 -0.50 15.64 -11.58
N GLU A 35 -1.63 15.66 -12.27
CA GLU A 35 -2.42 16.88 -12.50
C GLU A 35 -2.86 17.53 -11.17
N ILE A 36 -3.25 16.70 -10.19
CA ILE A 36 -3.74 17.16 -8.89
C ILE A 36 -2.60 17.77 -8.09
N TYR A 37 -1.50 17.03 -7.87
CA TYR A 37 -0.44 17.55 -7.01
C TYR A 37 0.33 18.70 -7.67
N LYS A 38 0.41 18.77 -9.01
CA LYS A 38 1.06 19.90 -9.70
C LYS A 38 0.29 21.21 -9.56
N SER A 39 -1.04 21.15 -9.42
CA SER A 39 -1.87 22.34 -9.17
C SER A 39 -1.78 22.89 -7.75
N ALA A 40 -1.16 22.16 -6.82
CA ALA A 40 -1.06 22.58 -5.42
C ALA A 40 -0.02 23.69 -5.22
N SER A 41 -0.22 24.52 -4.20
CA SER A 41 0.75 25.56 -3.79
C SER A 41 2.12 25.00 -3.41
N ASN A 42 2.17 23.74 -2.96
CA ASN A 42 3.40 22.99 -2.72
C ASN A 42 3.30 21.60 -3.38
N PRO A 43 3.74 21.47 -4.64
CA PRO A 43 3.62 20.22 -5.39
C PRO A 43 4.34 19.04 -4.75
N THR A 44 5.50 19.26 -4.12
CA THR A 44 6.26 18.21 -3.45
C THR A 44 5.50 17.65 -2.25
N ALA A 45 4.94 18.53 -1.41
CA ALA A 45 4.12 18.10 -0.27
C ALA A 45 2.84 17.38 -0.75
N ALA A 46 2.19 17.92 -1.78
CA ALA A 46 1.00 17.29 -2.35
C ALA A 46 1.29 15.90 -2.94
N GLN A 47 2.42 15.71 -3.63
CA GLN A 47 2.84 14.41 -4.14
C GLN A 47 3.04 13.38 -3.01
N ILE A 48 3.59 13.81 -1.86
CA ILE A 48 3.73 12.95 -0.67
C ILE A 48 2.36 12.53 -0.15
N TRP A 49 1.38 13.45 -0.10
CA TRP A 49 0.01 13.12 0.29
C TRP A 49 -0.67 12.14 -0.68
N CYS A 50 -0.48 12.32 -1.99
CA CYS A 50 -0.97 11.36 -2.98
C CYS A 50 -0.33 9.98 -2.79
N ALA A 51 0.99 9.93 -2.57
CA ALA A 51 1.70 8.69 -2.28
C ALA A 51 1.21 8.02 -0.98
N LEU A 52 0.89 8.80 0.06
CA LEU A 52 0.35 8.26 1.31
C LEU A 52 -1.07 7.70 1.12
N ALA A 53 -1.91 8.36 0.30
CA ALA A 53 -3.25 7.89 -0.01
C ALA A 53 -3.22 6.55 -0.81
N GLU A 54 -2.27 6.40 -1.73
CA GLU A 54 -2.01 5.12 -2.42
C GLU A 54 -1.66 4.01 -1.43
N LEU A 55 -0.76 4.30 -0.48
CA LEU A 55 -0.38 3.32 0.55
C LEU A 55 -1.55 2.96 1.47
N ALA A 56 -2.35 3.95 1.87
CA ALA A 56 -3.55 3.71 2.68
C ALA A 56 -4.58 2.82 1.94
N THR A 57 -4.67 2.97 0.61
CA THR A 57 -5.52 2.13 -0.25
C THR A 57 -5.03 0.69 -0.25
N ASP A 58 -3.72 0.46 -0.35
CA ASP A 58 -3.14 -0.88 -0.26
C ASP A 58 -3.42 -1.52 1.10
N VAL A 59 -3.21 -0.78 2.20
CA VAL A 59 -3.48 -1.27 3.56
C VAL A 59 -4.93 -1.72 3.68
N LYS A 60 -5.89 -0.87 3.27
CA LYS A 60 -7.31 -1.20 3.30
C LYS A 60 -7.65 -2.42 2.44
N PHE A 61 -7.03 -2.55 1.26
CA PHE A 61 -7.19 -3.71 0.40
C PHE A 61 -6.70 -4.99 1.07
N PHE A 62 -5.53 -4.97 1.72
CA PHE A 62 -4.99 -6.12 2.44
C PHE A 62 -5.81 -6.47 3.69
N GLU A 63 -6.27 -5.48 4.46
CA GLU A 63 -7.17 -5.69 5.60
C GLU A 63 -8.46 -6.38 5.17
N LEU A 64 -9.09 -5.94 4.08
CA LEU A 64 -10.29 -6.57 3.55
C LEU A 64 -10.03 -8.01 3.08
N ARG A 65 -8.89 -8.28 2.46
CA ARG A 65 -8.53 -9.63 2.03
C ARG A 65 -8.26 -10.55 3.22
N LEU A 66 -7.55 -10.07 4.23
CA LEU A 66 -7.30 -10.80 5.47
C LEU A 66 -8.61 -11.14 6.17
N LYS A 67 -9.51 -10.15 6.32
CA LYS A 67 -10.84 -10.36 6.90
C LYS A 67 -11.63 -11.45 6.18
N ARG A 68 -11.63 -11.46 4.83
CA ARG A 68 -12.31 -12.52 4.05
C ARG A 68 -11.70 -13.90 4.27
N ILE A 69 -10.38 -14.00 4.38
CA ILE A 69 -9.69 -15.27 4.66
C ILE A 69 -10.04 -15.74 6.08
N GLU A 70 -10.02 -14.84 7.06
CA GLU A 70 -10.40 -15.15 8.44
C GLU A 70 -11.87 -15.61 8.53
N GLU A 71 -12.78 -14.98 7.80
CA GLU A 71 -14.18 -15.40 7.71
C GLU A 71 -14.31 -16.79 7.08
N ALA A 72 -13.57 -17.08 6.00
CA ALA A 72 -13.58 -18.40 5.36
C ALA A 72 -13.03 -19.50 6.28
N LEU A 73 -12.01 -19.19 7.09
CA LEU A 73 -11.44 -20.14 8.05
C LEU A 73 -12.33 -20.36 9.29
N LYS A 74 -13.18 -19.39 9.63
CA LYS A 74 -14.14 -19.48 10.74
C LYS A 74 -15.40 -20.26 10.36
N GLN A 75 -15.68 -20.44 9.07
CA GLN A 75 -16.77 -21.33 8.67
C GLN A 75 -16.43 -22.75 9.16
N PRO A 76 -17.33 -23.42 9.91
CA PRO A 76 -17.13 -24.81 10.24
C PRO A 76 -16.83 -25.55 8.94
N ARG A 77 -15.81 -26.43 8.93
CA ARG A 77 -15.74 -27.46 7.89
C ARG A 77 -17.12 -28.11 7.92
N VAL A 78 -17.96 -27.84 6.94
CA VAL A 78 -19.22 -28.56 6.78
C VAL A 78 -18.75 -30.00 6.69
N GLU A 79 -18.95 -30.74 7.77
CA GLU A 79 -18.79 -32.17 7.77
C GLU A 79 -19.62 -32.61 6.58
N VAL A 80 -18.96 -33.18 5.59
CA VAL A 80 -19.62 -33.97 4.55
C VAL A 80 -20.19 -35.16 5.32
N SER A 81 -21.34 -34.94 5.95
CA SER A 81 -22.03 -35.90 6.77
C SER A 81 -22.63 -36.92 5.82
N LYS A 82 -22.08 -38.14 5.88
CA LYS A 82 -22.84 -39.38 5.92
C LYS A 82 -23.99 -39.48 4.90
N GLU A 83 -23.65 -39.83 3.67
CA GLU A 83 -24.51 -40.66 2.82
C GLU A 83 -23.66 -41.85 2.32
N VAL A 84 -23.23 -42.69 3.26
CA VAL A 84 -22.84 -44.08 3.01
C VAL A 84 -23.50 -44.94 4.10
N GLU A 85 -24.81 -44.79 4.23
CA GLU A 85 -25.69 -45.80 4.81
C GLU A 85 -26.80 -45.97 3.76
N GLU A 86 -27.00 -47.22 3.32
CA GLU A 86 -28.02 -47.69 2.36
C GLU A 86 -27.63 -47.71 0.86
N LEU A 87 -26.66 -48.56 0.50
CA LEU A 87 -26.75 -49.44 -0.68
C LEU A 87 -26.19 -50.83 -0.35
#